data_AF-V2XYN7-F1
#
_entry.id   AF-V2XYN7-F1
#
_cell.length_a   1.000
_cell.length_b   1.000
_cell.length_c   1.000
_cell.angle_alpha   90.00
_cell.angle_beta   90.00
_cell.angle_gamma   90.00
#
_symmetry.space_group_name_H-M   'P 1'
#
loop_
_entity.id
_entity.type
_entity.pdbx_description
1 polymer ?
#
loop_
_entity_poly.entity_id
_entity_poly.type
_entity_poly.pdbx_seq_one_letter_code
_entity_poly.pdbx_strand_id
1 'polypeptide(L)'
;MMTKKKLGVFISLVICLCLCTTAYAINIVYGVNLEVSTRYENNNINGVNGYGTTYSDSGQTYIFNQTAIFDDEDNELDFSYSSSKNPNSTSVTSFVVTKNLSPYIEYKLQSYGCINWYNTEGEWESRDVDEKVFYYSGNNRTGLEEVTVTPHNWKLTEQYTRVRANHIFEKFNMDYSQYQYARDFELCNYVASEAYRFARETMERSTVSTVPTFYVNDSADTFFAVYQDANAVNYMYEYSLSEDGHWYIKNVQKEQDIGRYQDVVQSLADFKACSE
;
A
#
# COMPACT_ATOMS: atom_id res chain seq x y z
N MET A 1 -6.91 0.45 -59.18
CA MET A 1 -8.21 0.06 -58.57
C MET A 1 -7.96 -0.89 -57.40
N MET A 2 -8.37 -0.54 -56.19
CA MET A 2 -8.46 -1.53 -55.09
C MET A 2 -9.70 -2.41 -55.31
N THR A 3 -9.55 -3.72 -55.13
CA THR A 3 -10.69 -4.66 -55.14
C THR A 3 -11.52 -4.48 -53.87
N LYS A 4 -12.84 -4.73 -53.94
CA LYS A 4 -13.77 -4.49 -52.81
C LYS A 4 -13.30 -5.12 -51.47
N LYS A 5 -12.67 -6.30 -51.50
CA LYS A 5 -12.04 -6.92 -50.31
C LYS A 5 -10.92 -6.08 -49.69
N LYS A 6 -10.02 -5.52 -50.51
CA LYS A 6 -8.92 -4.66 -50.01
C LYS A 6 -9.44 -3.33 -49.45
N LEU A 7 -10.51 -2.80 -50.03
CA LEU A 7 -11.16 -1.58 -49.52
C LEU A 7 -11.80 -1.79 -48.15
N GLY A 8 -12.49 -2.93 -47.93
CA GLY A 8 -13.06 -3.28 -46.63
C GLY A 8 -12.00 -3.39 -45.53
N VAL A 9 -10.91 -4.13 -45.80
CA VAL A 9 -9.79 -4.27 -44.84
C VAL A 9 -9.15 -2.91 -44.50
N PHE A 10 -8.98 -2.03 -45.47
CA PHE A 10 -8.41 -0.69 -45.25
C PHE A 10 -9.33 0.20 -44.40
N ILE A 11 -10.65 0.15 -44.65
CA ILE A 11 -11.64 0.89 -43.84
C ILE A 11 -11.66 0.36 -42.40
N SER A 12 -11.64 -0.96 -42.19
CA SER A 12 -11.56 -1.56 -40.85
C SER A 12 -10.28 -1.16 -40.11
N LEU A 13 -9.12 -1.10 -40.79
CA LEU A 13 -7.86 -0.65 -40.21
C LEU A 13 -7.89 0.83 -39.80
N VAL A 14 -8.46 1.70 -40.63
CA VAL A 14 -8.62 3.13 -40.31
C VAL A 14 -9.58 3.33 -39.13
N ILE A 15 -10.72 2.64 -39.11
CA ILE A 15 -11.67 2.69 -37.98
C ILE A 15 -11.00 2.19 -36.69
N CYS A 16 -10.25 1.09 -36.76
CA CYS A 16 -9.54 0.55 -35.61
C CYS A 16 -8.46 1.52 -35.09
N LEU A 17 -7.66 2.14 -35.99
CA LEU A 17 -6.71 3.20 -35.59
C LEU A 17 -7.42 4.38 -34.92
N CYS A 18 -8.51 4.88 -35.51
CA CYS A 18 -9.28 5.98 -34.93
C CYS A 18 -9.79 5.62 -33.52
N LEU A 19 -10.37 4.43 -33.34
CA LEU A 19 -10.86 3.94 -32.04
C LEU A 19 -9.73 3.82 -31.00
N CYS A 20 -8.56 3.30 -31.38
CA CYS A 20 -7.38 3.26 -30.51
C CYS A 20 -6.90 4.67 -30.13
N THR A 21 -6.87 5.62 -31.08
CA THR A 21 -6.49 7.01 -30.78
C THR A 21 -7.51 7.74 -29.92
N THR A 22 -8.80 7.47 -30.05
CA THR A 22 -9.82 8.05 -29.16
C THR A 22 -9.77 7.46 -27.76
N ALA A 23 -9.54 6.16 -27.61
CA ALA A 23 -9.37 5.54 -26.28
C ALA A 23 -8.13 6.06 -25.55
N TYR A 24 -7.03 6.32 -26.28
CA TYR A 24 -5.82 6.93 -25.73
C TYR A 24 -6.02 8.43 -25.40
N ALA A 25 -6.74 9.16 -26.25
CA ALA A 25 -7.07 10.57 -26.00
C ALA A 25 -8.03 10.77 -24.82
N ILE A 26 -9.02 9.88 -24.63
CA ILE A 26 -9.94 9.91 -23.48
C ILE A 26 -9.16 9.71 -22.17
N ASN A 27 -8.22 8.75 -22.13
CA ASN A 27 -7.31 8.56 -20.99
C ASN A 27 -6.49 9.83 -20.65
N ILE A 28 -6.06 10.60 -21.65
CA ILE A 28 -5.26 11.82 -21.43
C ILE A 28 -6.14 13.05 -21.09
N VAL A 29 -7.38 13.10 -21.58
CA VAL A 29 -8.28 14.26 -21.40
C VAL A 29 -9.13 14.16 -20.12
N TYR A 30 -9.40 12.95 -19.63
CA TYR A 30 -10.20 12.71 -18.41
C TYR A 30 -9.42 12.02 -17.28
N GLY A 31 -8.20 11.54 -17.54
CA GLY A 31 -7.34 10.92 -16.53
C GLY A 31 -6.85 11.93 -15.49
N VAL A 32 -7.37 11.81 -14.27
CA VAL A 32 -6.78 12.46 -13.09
C VAL A 32 -5.45 11.78 -12.79
N ASN A 33 -4.35 12.42 -13.16
CA ASN A 33 -3.02 12.02 -12.68
C ASN A 33 -2.92 12.45 -11.22
N LEU A 34 -2.89 11.45 -10.34
CA LEU A 34 -2.57 11.63 -8.93
C LEU A 34 -1.05 11.75 -8.78
N GLU A 35 -0.61 12.64 -7.90
CA GLU A 35 0.76 12.75 -7.42
C GLU A 35 0.73 12.68 -5.89
N VAL A 36 1.42 11.70 -5.31
CA VAL A 36 1.60 11.54 -3.86
C VAL A 36 2.96 12.09 -3.44
N SER A 37 2.99 12.81 -2.31
CA SER A 37 4.24 13.30 -1.74
C SER A 37 4.27 13.05 -0.23
N THR A 38 5.30 12.32 0.23
CA THR A 38 5.50 11.90 1.61
C THR A 38 6.50 12.78 2.35
N ARG A 39 6.20 13.16 3.60
CA ARG A 39 7.16 13.83 4.49
C ARG A 39 7.03 13.41 5.95
N TYR A 40 8.10 13.57 6.71
CA TYR A 40 8.08 13.45 8.16
C TYR A 40 8.06 14.84 8.81
N GLU A 41 7.29 14.99 9.87
CA GLU A 41 7.35 16.17 10.74
C GLU A 41 7.57 15.74 12.20
N ASN A 42 8.51 16.37 12.90
CA ASN A 42 8.66 16.20 14.35
C ASN A 42 7.80 17.25 15.06
N ASN A 43 6.57 16.88 15.41
CA ASN A 43 5.56 17.79 15.96
C ASN A 43 4.88 17.22 17.21
N ASN A 44 4.16 18.06 17.94
CA ASN A 44 3.61 17.71 19.27
C ASN A 44 2.28 16.92 19.23
N ILE A 45 1.94 16.32 18.09
CA ILE A 45 0.71 15.57 17.80
C ILE A 45 1.16 14.22 17.21
N ASN A 46 0.41 13.13 17.39
CA ASN A 46 0.67 11.88 16.65
C ASN A 46 -0.36 11.74 15.52
N GLY A 47 0.03 11.13 14.40
CA GLY A 47 -0.85 10.78 13.29
C GLY A 47 -0.48 11.42 11.94
N VAL A 48 -1.30 11.15 10.92
CA VAL A 48 -1.15 11.63 9.54
C VAL A 48 -2.29 12.58 9.22
N ASN A 49 -2.01 13.69 8.55
CA ASN A 49 -3.05 14.44 7.84
C ASN A 49 -2.76 14.39 6.35
N GLY A 50 -3.71 13.91 5.56
CA GLY A 50 -3.67 14.04 4.13
C GLY A 50 -4.34 15.34 3.69
N TYR A 51 -3.61 16.18 2.97
CA TYR A 51 -4.21 17.30 2.24
C TYR A 51 -4.33 16.90 0.77
N GLY A 52 -5.51 16.35 0.44
CA GLY A 52 -5.93 16.01 -0.91
C GLY A 52 -6.95 17.00 -1.44
N THR A 53 -6.87 17.26 -2.74
CA THR A 53 -7.63 18.32 -3.41
C THR A 53 -8.02 17.82 -4.87
N THR A 54 -9.24 18.02 -5.47
CA THR A 54 -9.72 17.80 -6.90
C THR A 54 -10.41 19.03 -7.62
N TYR A 55 -10.51 19.14 -8.95
CA TYR A 55 -11.28 20.23 -9.63
C TYR A 55 -12.76 19.83 -9.83
N SER A 56 -13.68 20.80 -9.92
CA SER A 56 -15.13 20.53 -10.03
C SER A 56 -15.56 20.18 -11.44
N ASP A 57 -16.10 18.98 -11.66
CA ASP A 57 -17.14 18.78 -12.70
C ASP A 57 -18.07 17.58 -12.42
N SER A 58 -19.14 17.84 -11.67
CA SER A 58 -20.38 17.03 -11.50
C SER A 58 -20.34 15.58 -11.02
N GLY A 59 -19.22 14.87 -11.14
CA GLY A 59 -19.05 13.54 -10.57
C GLY A 59 -18.76 13.57 -9.06
N GLN A 60 -19.05 12.47 -8.37
CA GLN A 60 -18.62 12.31 -6.99
C GLN A 60 -17.18 11.80 -6.98
N THR A 61 -16.31 12.48 -6.23
CA THR A 61 -14.90 12.12 -6.15
C THR A 61 -14.51 11.82 -4.70
N TYR A 62 -13.81 10.72 -4.49
CA TYR A 62 -13.32 10.29 -3.18
C TYR A 62 -11.79 10.19 -3.23
N ILE A 63 -11.11 11.01 -2.41
CA ILE A 63 -9.69 10.80 -2.15
C ILE A 63 -9.55 9.96 -0.89
N PHE A 64 -8.70 8.94 -0.98
CA PHE A 64 -8.17 8.20 0.14
C PHE A 64 -6.65 8.36 0.18
N ASN A 65 -6.11 8.62 1.36
CA ASN A 65 -4.67 8.79 1.57
C ASN A 65 -4.24 8.09 2.84
N GLN A 66 -3.08 7.44 2.81
CA GLN A 66 -2.53 6.67 3.89
C GLN A 66 -1.01 6.86 3.94
N THR A 67 -0.44 6.87 5.13
CA THR A 67 1.02 6.80 5.30
C THR A 67 1.38 5.95 6.51
N ALA A 68 2.44 5.18 6.36
CA ALA A 68 3.10 4.44 7.42
C ALA A 68 4.55 4.89 7.58
N ILE A 69 5.08 4.77 8.79
CA ILE A 69 6.52 4.82 9.06
C ILE A 69 6.99 3.47 9.60
N PHE A 70 8.11 3.00 9.07
CA PHE A 70 8.74 1.74 9.43
C PHE A 70 10.17 1.98 9.94
N ASP A 71 10.60 1.18 10.91
CA ASP A 71 12.02 1.05 11.28
C ASP A 71 12.79 0.14 10.29
N ASP A 72 14.09 -0.03 10.55
CA ASP A 72 15.01 -0.83 9.75
C ASP A 72 14.74 -2.35 9.79
N GLU A 73 13.84 -2.81 10.66
CA GLU A 73 13.33 -4.18 10.72
C GLU A 73 11.94 -4.36 10.08
N ASP A 74 11.38 -3.32 9.44
CA ASP A 74 10.02 -3.31 8.86
C ASP A 74 8.89 -3.44 9.91
N ASN A 75 9.16 -3.10 11.18
CA ASN A 75 8.11 -2.87 12.16
C ASN A 75 7.43 -1.54 11.84
N GLU A 76 6.09 -1.52 11.83
CA GLU A 76 5.34 -0.28 11.69
C GLU A 76 5.27 0.41 13.06
N LEU A 77 5.72 1.67 13.12
CA LEU A 77 5.78 2.46 14.35
C LEU A 77 4.59 3.42 14.49
N ASP A 78 4.09 3.88 13.35
CA ASP A 78 2.86 4.68 13.25
C ASP A 78 2.25 4.50 11.85
N PHE A 79 0.93 4.55 11.79
CA PHE A 79 0.13 4.54 10.57
C PHE A 79 -1.09 5.41 10.80
N SER A 80 -1.42 6.21 9.81
CA SER A 80 -2.67 6.92 9.82
C SER A 80 -3.13 7.22 8.39
N TYR A 81 -4.43 7.40 8.26
CA TYR A 81 -5.12 7.59 7.01
C TYR A 81 -6.04 8.80 7.10
N SER A 82 -6.43 9.29 5.95
CA SER A 82 -7.44 10.33 5.80
C SER A 82 -8.26 10.07 4.55
N SER A 83 -9.49 10.58 4.54
CA SER A 83 -10.29 10.55 3.33
C SER A 83 -11.14 11.81 3.19
N SER A 84 -11.44 12.17 1.94
CA SER A 84 -12.17 13.38 1.61
C SER A 84 -13.13 13.13 0.46
N LYS A 85 -14.37 13.60 0.61
CA LYS A 85 -15.38 13.61 -0.46
C LYS A 85 -15.37 14.97 -1.14
N ASN A 86 -15.35 14.97 -2.48
CA ASN A 86 -15.26 16.14 -3.36
C ASN A 86 -14.16 17.18 -2.97
N PRO A 87 -12.86 16.79 -3.00
CA PRO A 87 -11.72 17.67 -2.67
C PRO A 87 -11.45 18.85 -3.71
N ASN A 88 -10.43 19.76 -3.55
CA ASN A 88 -10.14 21.03 -4.38
C ASN A 88 -8.73 21.30 -5.18
N SER A 89 -8.16 20.44 -6.09
CA SER A 89 -6.83 20.41 -6.86
C SER A 89 -6.63 19.11 -7.75
N THR A 90 -5.54 18.27 -7.64
CA THR A 90 -5.41 16.78 -7.92
C THR A 90 -4.28 16.02 -7.15
N SER A 91 -3.49 16.71 -6.32
CA SER A 91 -2.34 16.17 -5.57
C SER A 91 -2.71 15.69 -4.18
N VAL A 92 -1.94 14.76 -3.61
CA VAL A 92 -2.06 14.28 -2.23
C VAL A 92 -0.74 14.46 -1.49
N THR A 93 -0.67 15.42 -0.56
CA THR A 93 0.44 15.46 0.40
C THR A 93 0.08 14.67 1.64
N SER A 94 0.98 13.79 2.05
CA SER A 94 0.83 12.90 3.19
C SER A 94 2.02 13.08 4.12
N PHE A 95 1.80 12.99 5.43
CA PHE A 95 2.90 13.13 6.38
C PHE A 95 2.68 12.34 7.65
N VAL A 96 3.73 11.70 8.16
CA VAL A 96 3.69 11.07 9.49
C VAL A 96 4.27 12.03 10.53
N VAL A 97 3.55 12.18 11.63
CA VAL A 97 4.06 12.82 12.85
C VAL A 97 4.20 11.76 13.94
N THR A 98 5.44 11.46 14.33
CA THR A 98 5.74 10.58 15.47
C THR A 98 6.87 11.16 16.31
N LYS A 99 6.79 10.98 17.63
CA LYS A 99 7.68 11.63 18.61
C LYS A 99 8.82 10.74 19.11
N ASN A 100 8.68 9.43 18.92
CA ASN A 100 9.48 8.42 19.62
C ASN A 100 10.44 7.69 18.68
N LEU A 101 10.93 8.37 17.64
CA LEU A 101 12.01 7.85 16.82
C LEU A 101 13.31 7.83 17.63
N SER A 102 13.96 6.68 17.64
CA SER A 102 15.30 6.52 18.19
C SER A 102 16.29 7.24 17.27
N PRO A 103 17.25 8.01 17.82
CA PRO A 103 18.22 8.70 17.00
C PRO A 103 19.18 7.71 16.34
N TYR A 104 19.62 8.02 15.13
CA TYR A 104 20.55 7.25 14.30
C TYR A 104 20.06 5.88 13.81
N ILE A 105 18.75 5.61 13.90
CA ILE A 105 18.08 4.54 13.17
C ILE A 105 17.64 5.05 11.79
N GLU A 106 17.65 4.16 10.79
CA GLU A 106 17.08 4.42 9.46
C GLU A 106 15.56 4.16 9.47
N TYR A 107 14.80 5.07 8.87
CA TYR A 107 13.36 4.98 8.78
C TYR A 107 12.88 5.07 7.33
N LYS A 108 11.85 4.30 6.99
CA LYS A 108 11.12 4.40 5.72
C LYS A 108 9.74 4.97 5.95
N LEU A 109 9.40 6.01 5.19
CA LEU A 109 8.04 6.47 4.96
C LEU A 109 7.52 5.81 3.69
N GLN A 110 6.29 5.32 3.72
CA GLN A 110 5.57 4.89 2.53
C GLN A 110 4.18 5.52 2.56
N SER A 111 3.81 6.22 1.49
CA SER A 111 2.50 6.83 1.31
C SER A 111 1.76 6.22 0.14
N TYR A 112 0.47 5.98 0.30
CA TYR A 112 -0.45 5.56 -0.76
C TYR A 112 -1.57 6.58 -0.90
N GLY A 113 -1.80 7.02 -2.13
CA GLY A 113 -2.96 7.83 -2.49
C GLY A 113 -3.85 7.09 -3.49
N CYS A 114 -5.14 7.35 -3.40
CA CYS A 114 -6.13 6.89 -4.37
C CYS A 114 -7.19 7.98 -4.60
N ILE A 115 -7.63 8.14 -5.84
CA ILE A 115 -8.74 8.98 -6.27
C ILE A 115 -9.75 8.12 -7.04
N ASN A 116 -10.95 7.92 -6.47
CA ASN A 116 -12.10 7.32 -7.14
C ASN A 116 -13.02 8.43 -7.67
N TRP A 117 -13.43 8.36 -8.95
CA TRP A 117 -14.34 9.30 -9.61
C TRP A 117 -15.50 8.54 -10.27
N TYR A 118 -16.73 8.85 -9.84
CA TYR A 118 -17.97 8.39 -10.47
C TYR A 118 -18.57 9.49 -11.35
N ASN A 119 -18.77 9.23 -12.64
CA ASN A 119 -19.48 10.13 -13.56
C ASN A 119 -20.60 9.37 -14.32
N THR A 120 -21.24 10.01 -15.30
CA THR A 120 -22.30 9.39 -16.12
C THR A 120 -21.81 8.30 -17.07
N GLU A 121 -20.51 8.16 -17.26
CA GLU A 121 -19.85 7.22 -18.17
C GLU A 121 -19.29 5.99 -17.44
N GLY A 122 -19.03 6.10 -16.12
CA GLY A 122 -18.60 4.99 -15.28
C GLY A 122 -17.90 5.40 -13.98
N GLU A 123 -17.28 4.42 -13.35
CA GLU A 123 -16.33 4.57 -12.25
C GLU A 123 -14.90 4.52 -12.79
N TRP A 124 -14.04 5.40 -12.27
CA TRP A 124 -12.64 5.51 -12.61
C TRP A 124 -11.80 5.61 -11.33
N GLU A 125 -10.70 4.87 -11.24
CA GLU A 125 -9.78 4.91 -10.10
C GLU A 125 -8.37 5.26 -10.59
N SER A 126 -7.67 6.12 -9.83
CA SER A 126 -6.28 6.52 -10.06
C SER A 126 -5.52 6.38 -8.75
N ARG A 127 -4.31 5.80 -8.80
CA ARG A 127 -3.53 5.40 -7.62
C ARG A 127 -2.07 5.75 -7.80
N ASP A 128 -1.41 6.10 -6.71
CA ASP A 128 0.01 6.45 -6.69
C ASP A 128 0.64 6.14 -5.32
N VAL A 129 1.95 5.92 -5.31
CA VAL A 129 2.74 5.55 -4.12
C VAL A 129 4.05 6.33 -4.11
N ASP A 130 4.36 6.93 -2.96
CA ASP A 130 5.64 7.61 -2.71
C ASP A 130 6.39 6.99 -1.53
N GLU A 131 7.70 6.89 -1.65
CA GLU A 131 8.59 6.23 -0.70
C GLU A 131 9.81 7.08 -0.39
N LYS A 132 10.09 7.27 0.91
CA LYS A 132 11.24 8.06 1.36
C LYS A 132 11.95 7.40 2.52
N VAL A 133 13.27 7.24 2.37
CA VAL A 133 14.17 6.73 3.40
C VAL A 133 14.93 7.90 4.03
N PHE A 134 15.08 7.92 5.36
CA PHE A 134 15.76 8.99 6.08
C PHE A 134 16.36 8.52 7.42
N TYR A 135 17.30 9.29 7.96
CA TYR A 135 17.82 9.10 9.32
C TYR A 135 17.30 10.19 10.26
N TYR A 136 16.83 9.78 11.45
CA TYR A 136 16.44 10.72 12.50
C TYR A 136 17.64 11.08 13.38
N SER A 137 18.06 12.34 13.40
CA SER A 137 19.26 12.76 14.15
C SER A 137 19.01 13.17 15.62
N GLY A 138 17.75 13.17 16.08
CA GLY A 138 17.36 13.57 17.44
C GLY A 138 17.51 15.07 17.77
N ASN A 139 18.11 15.88 16.89
CA ASN A 139 18.35 17.29 17.13
C ASN A 139 17.16 18.16 16.65
N ASN A 140 16.41 18.68 17.61
CA ASN A 140 15.14 19.46 17.50
C ASN A 140 15.22 20.82 16.76
N ARG A 141 16.01 20.98 15.70
CA ARG A 141 16.08 22.24 14.92
C ARG A 141 15.80 22.12 13.41
N THR A 142 16.07 20.97 12.79
CA THR A 142 15.68 20.68 11.39
C THR A 142 15.30 19.22 11.13
N GLY A 143 15.59 18.29 12.06
CA GLY A 143 14.92 16.98 12.21
C GLY A 143 15.19 15.91 11.16
N LEU A 144 15.61 16.28 9.95
CA LEU A 144 15.83 15.40 8.81
C LEU A 144 17.18 15.70 8.18
N GLU A 145 18.09 14.72 8.18
CA GLU A 145 19.15 14.67 7.18
C GLU A 145 18.73 13.66 6.12
N GLU A 146 18.33 14.16 4.95
CA GLU A 146 18.16 13.36 3.75
C GLU A 146 19.55 13.01 3.20
N VAL A 147 20.12 11.95 3.74
CA VAL A 147 21.42 11.45 3.30
C VAL A 147 21.20 10.37 2.24
N THR A 148 21.75 10.58 1.05
CA THR A 148 21.87 9.53 0.04
C THR A 148 22.97 8.55 0.48
N VAL A 149 22.68 7.70 1.47
CA VAL A 149 23.63 6.69 1.97
C VAL A 149 23.65 5.47 1.04
N THR A 150 24.83 4.88 0.88
CA THR A 150 25.00 3.52 0.34
C THR A 150 24.11 2.56 1.15
N PRO A 151 23.22 1.79 0.51
CA PRO A 151 21.86 1.70 1.01
C PRO A 151 21.65 0.55 2.01
N HIS A 152 20.77 0.77 2.99
CA HIS A 152 20.02 -0.34 3.57
C HIS A 152 19.27 -1.06 2.46
N ASN A 153 19.46 -2.37 2.37
CA ASN A 153 18.88 -3.15 1.29
C ASN A 153 17.40 -3.44 1.59
N TRP A 154 16.52 -2.47 1.30
CA TRP A 154 15.08 -2.59 1.49
C TRP A 154 14.46 -3.79 0.77
N LYS A 155 15.05 -4.25 -0.35
CA LYS A 155 14.66 -5.50 -1.02
C LYS A 155 14.95 -6.75 -0.18
N LEU A 156 16.00 -6.71 0.64
CA LEU A 156 16.32 -7.77 1.59
C LEU A 156 15.32 -7.77 2.74
N THR A 157 14.98 -6.57 3.24
CA THR A 157 13.93 -6.38 4.25
C THR A 157 12.57 -6.84 3.75
N GLU A 158 12.22 -6.59 2.48
CA GLU A 158 11.02 -7.13 1.82
C GLU A 158 11.04 -8.66 1.71
N GLN A 159 12.15 -9.25 1.27
CA GLN A 159 12.32 -10.71 1.23
C GLN A 159 12.15 -11.33 2.61
N TYR A 160 12.78 -10.73 3.62
CA TYR A 160 12.69 -11.14 5.01
C TYR A 160 11.25 -11.02 5.56
N THR A 161 10.58 -9.88 5.35
CA THR A 161 9.16 -9.69 5.68
C THR A 161 8.26 -10.74 5.01
N ARG A 162 8.55 -11.11 3.76
CA ARG A 162 7.83 -12.17 3.06
C ARG A 162 8.09 -13.56 3.65
N VAL A 163 9.33 -13.91 4.00
CA VAL A 163 9.64 -15.21 4.61
C VAL A 163 8.98 -15.32 6.00
N ARG A 164 9.01 -14.26 6.81
CA ARG A 164 8.23 -14.17 8.06
C ARG A 164 6.74 -14.41 7.81
N ALA A 165 6.16 -13.69 6.84
CA ALA A 165 4.74 -13.81 6.51
C ALA A 165 4.37 -15.24 6.12
N ASN A 166 5.19 -15.89 5.27
CA ASN A 166 5.00 -17.28 4.85
C ASN A 166 5.02 -18.21 6.07
N HIS A 167 6.00 -18.06 6.97
CA HIS A 167 6.11 -18.85 8.18
C HIS A 167 4.87 -18.75 9.09
N ILE A 168 4.34 -17.54 9.28
CA ILE A 168 3.11 -17.31 10.04
C ILE A 168 1.91 -17.98 9.36
N PHE A 169 1.81 -17.87 8.03
CA PHE A 169 0.70 -18.45 7.27
C PHE A 169 0.73 -19.99 7.33
N GLU A 170 1.90 -20.60 7.19
CA GLU A 170 2.11 -22.06 7.32
C GLU A 170 1.75 -22.57 8.73
N LYS A 171 2.02 -21.81 9.80
CA LYS A 171 1.63 -22.19 11.17
C LYS A 171 0.12 -22.35 11.34
N PHE A 172 -0.66 -21.48 10.70
CA PHE A 172 -2.12 -21.64 10.63
C PHE A 172 -2.57 -22.74 9.64
N ASN A 173 -1.66 -23.60 9.18
CA ASN A 173 -1.87 -24.71 8.24
C ASN A 173 -2.33 -24.24 6.85
N MET A 174 -1.95 -23.02 6.44
CA MET A 174 -2.26 -22.46 5.13
C MET A 174 -1.08 -22.58 4.17
N ASP A 175 -1.33 -23.03 2.95
CA ASP A 175 -0.32 -23.12 1.88
C ASP A 175 -0.23 -21.78 1.13
N TYR A 176 0.81 -20.98 1.42
CA TYR A 176 1.01 -19.68 0.79
C TYR A 176 1.20 -19.75 -0.74
N SER A 177 1.55 -20.91 -1.30
CA SER A 177 1.79 -21.05 -2.75
C SER A 177 0.50 -20.99 -3.58
N GLN A 178 -0.66 -21.11 -2.93
CA GLN A 178 -1.99 -21.04 -3.54
C GLN A 178 -2.56 -19.60 -3.59
N TYR A 179 -1.77 -18.61 -3.18
CA TYR A 179 -2.22 -17.21 -3.03
C TYR A 179 -1.23 -16.22 -3.61
N GLN A 180 -1.76 -15.07 -4.03
CA GLN A 180 -0.98 -13.93 -4.50
C GLN A 180 -0.53 -13.11 -3.29
N TYR A 181 0.78 -12.97 -3.12
CA TYR A 181 1.39 -12.21 -2.01
C TYR A 181 1.31 -10.71 -2.29
N ALA A 182 0.91 -9.93 -1.29
CA ALA A 182 0.92 -8.48 -1.32
C ALA A 182 1.39 -7.91 0.04
N ARG A 183 2.30 -6.93 0.05
CA ARG A 183 2.79 -6.25 1.26
C ARG A 183 2.13 -4.88 1.44
N ASP A 184 1.58 -4.63 2.62
CA ASP A 184 0.92 -3.37 2.97
C ASP A 184 0.00 -2.81 1.86
N PHE A 185 0.27 -1.61 1.33
CA PHE A 185 -0.51 -0.98 0.26
C PHE A 185 -0.60 -1.77 -1.05
N GLU A 186 0.28 -2.75 -1.31
CA GLU A 186 0.20 -3.60 -2.50
C GLU A 186 -1.12 -4.38 -2.57
N LEU A 187 -1.83 -4.59 -1.45
CA LEU A 187 -3.14 -5.25 -1.45
C LEU A 187 -4.13 -4.54 -2.40
N CYS A 188 -4.05 -3.22 -2.51
CA CYS A 188 -4.88 -2.43 -3.42
C CYS A 188 -4.72 -2.90 -4.88
N ASN A 189 -3.58 -3.45 -5.30
CA ASN A 189 -3.39 -3.97 -6.66
C ASN A 189 -4.32 -5.16 -7.00
N TYR A 190 -4.93 -5.78 -5.99
CA TYR A 190 -5.77 -6.97 -6.12
C TYR A 190 -7.24 -6.71 -5.74
N VAL A 191 -7.50 -5.85 -4.75
CA VAL A 191 -8.85 -5.51 -4.26
C VAL A 191 -9.10 -4.00 -4.22
N ALA A 192 -10.36 -3.59 -4.13
CA ALA A 192 -10.73 -2.18 -4.02
C ALA A 192 -10.09 -1.49 -2.79
N SER A 193 -9.81 -0.19 -2.90
CA SER A 193 -9.18 0.61 -1.83
C SER A 193 -9.97 0.57 -0.50
N GLU A 194 -11.30 0.43 -0.56
CA GLU A 194 -12.19 0.23 0.58
C GLU A 194 -11.92 -1.07 1.35
N ALA A 195 -11.53 -2.14 0.67
CA ALA A 195 -11.21 -3.43 1.26
C ALA A 195 -9.94 -3.35 2.12
N TYR A 196 -8.92 -2.67 1.59
CA TYR A 196 -7.69 -2.38 2.35
C TYR A 196 -7.98 -1.50 3.56
N ARG A 197 -8.76 -0.41 3.41
CA ARG A 197 -9.16 0.43 4.54
C ARG A 197 -9.87 -0.40 5.61
N PHE A 198 -10.86 -1.21 5.22
CA PHE A 198 -11.61 -2.05 6.15
C PHE A 198 -10.70 -3.04 6.89
N ALA A 199 -9.74 -3.66 6.19
CA ALA A 199 -8.76 -4.54 6.83
C ALA A 199 -7.91 -3.77 7.86
N ARG A 200 -7.34 -2.62 7.48
CA ARG A 200 -6.53 -1.77 8.36
C ARG A 200 -7.32 -1.22 9.57
N GLU A 201 -8.61 -0.91 9.40
CA GLU A 201 -9.52 -0.45 10.47
C GLU A 201 -9.94 -1.57 11.44
N THR A 202 -9.79 -2.85 11.07
CA THR A 202 -10.30 -4.00 11.86
C THR A 202 -9.24 -4.87 12.52
N MET A 203 -7.97 -4.74 12.15
CA MET A 203 -6.87 -5.46 12.82
C MET A 203 -6.58 -4.89 14.22
N GLU A 204 -6.51 -5.74 15.23
CA GLU A 204 -6.23 -5.36 16.62
C GLU A 204 -4.72 -5.17 16.84
N ARG A 205 -4.16 -4.08 16.27
CA ARG A 205 -2.71 -3.87 16.24
C ARG A 205 -2.18 -3.13 17.47
N SER A 206 -1.08 -3.65 18.01
CA SER A 206 -0.23 -2.95 18.98
C SER A 206 0.61 -1.86 18.30
N THR A 207 0.97 -0.83 19.06
CA THR A 207 1.83 0.31 18.64
C THR A 207 3.25 -0.08 18.21
N VAL A 208 3.63 -1.35 18.42
CA VAL A 208 4.78 -1.97 17.76
C VAL A 208 4.29 -3.33 17.27
N SER A 209 4.23 -3.50 15.96
CA SER A 209 3.91 -4.76 15.28
C SER A 209 4.56 -4.76 13.91
N THR A 210 4.85 -5.96 13.38
CA THR A 210 5.38 -6.09 12.01
C THR A 210 4.40 -5.49 11.00
N VAL A 211 4.88 -4.95 9.89
CA VAL A 211 3.99 -4.57 8.77
C VAL A 211 3.03 -5.72 8.38
N PRO A 212 1.73 -5.45 8.17
CA PRO A 212 0.79 -6.44 7.67
C PRO A 212 1.14 -6.88 6.26
N THR A 213 1.03 -8.19 6.05
CA THR A 213 1.27 -8.85 4.76
C THR A 213 0.06 -9.70 4.41
N PHE A 214 -0.29 -9.72 3.14
CA PHE A 214 -1.55 -10.25 2.64
C PHE A 214 -1.35 -11.40 1.65
N TYR A 215 -2.32 -12.29 1.65
CA TYR A 215 -2.43 -13.41 0.71
C TYR A 215 -3.81 -13.38 0.08
N VAL A 216 -3.87 -13.05 -1.22
CA VAL A 216 -5.12 -12.87 -1.97
C VAL A 216 -5.41 -14.12 -2.80
N ASN A 217 -6.66 -14.58 -2.81
CA ASN A 217 -7.05 -15.69 -3.68
C ASN A 217 -7.16 -15.23 -5.14
N ASP A 218 -7.12 -16.17 -6.10
CA ASP A 218 -7.14 -15.83 -7.54
C ASP A 218 -8.40 -15.09 -8.02
N SER A 219 -9.52 -15.16 -7.29
CA SER A 219 -10.73 -14.39 -7.62
C SER A 219 -10.79 -13.01 -6.96
N ALA A 220 -9.85 -12.70 -6.05
CA ALA A 220 -9.84 -11.52 -5.20
C ALA A 220 -11.09 -11.31 -4.32
N ASP A 221 -11.96 -12.33 -4.16
CA ASP A 221 -13.12 -12.31 -3.25
C ASP A 221 -12.75 -12.70 -1.81
N THR A 222 -11.54 -13.17 -1.56
CA THR A 222 -11.05 -13.54 -0.24
C THR A 222 -9.56 -13.27 -0.11
N PHE A 223 -9.17 -12.58 0.95
CA PHE A 223 -7.77 -12.39 1.29
C PHE A 223 -7.53 -12.62 2.78
N PHE A 224 -6.30 -12.99 3.09
CA PHE A 224 -5.82 -13.13 4.45
C PHE A 224 -4.85 -12.01 4.76
N ALA A 225 -4.82 -11.55 6.00
CA ALA A 225 -3.81 -10.63 6.51
C ALA A 225 -3.08 -11.29 7.68
N VAL A 226 -1.74 -11.27 7.66
CA VAL A 226 -0.91 -11.78 8.76
C VAL A 226 0.07 -10.72 9.27
N TYR A 227 0.26 -10.71 10.58
CA TYR A 227 1.28 -9.91 11.27
C TYR A 227 1.66 -10.58 12.60
N GLN A 228 2.74 -10.11 13.22
CA GLN A 228 3.17 -10.50 14.56
C GLN A 228 3.28 -9.26 15.46
N ASP A 229 2.77 -9.37 16.70
CA ASP A 229 2.87 -8.29 17.69
C ASP A 229 4.24 -8.26 18.41
N ALA A 230 4.41 -7.30 19.32
CA ALA A 230 5.61 -7.17 20.15
C ALA A 230 5.79 -8.30 21.18
N ASN A 231 4.75 -9.10 21.45
CA ASN A 231 4.78 -10.23 22.39
C ASN A 231 4.95 -11.58 21.68
N ALA A 232 5.32 -11.57 20.40
CA ALA A 232 5.44 -12.74 19.55
C ALA A 232 4.13 -13.51 19.32
N VAL A 233 2.97 -12.86 19.47
CA VAL A 233 1.69 -13.45 19.04
C VAL A 233 1.56 -13.23 17.54
N ASN A 234 1.39 -14.33 16.81
CA ASN A 234 1.07 -14.38 15.40
C ASN A 234 -0.44 -14.20 15.23
N TYR A 235 -0.85 -13.38 14.25
CA TYR A 235 -2.25 -13.12 13.92
C TYR A 235 -2.51 -13.50 12.46
N MET A 236 -3.69 -14.08 12.21
CA MET A 236 -4.24 -14.21 10.86
C MET A 236 -5.71 -13.80 10.84
N TYR A 237 -6.04 -12.85 9.99
CA TYR A 237 -7.40 -12.41 9.70
C TYR A 237 -7.79 -12.93 8.32
N GLU A 238 -8.98 -13.50 8.19
CA GLU A 238 -9.59 -13.89 6.91
C GLU A 238 -10.72 -12.91 6.58
N TYR A 239 -10.62 -12.29 5.41
CA TYR A 239 -11.60 -11.35 4.87
C TYR A 239 -12.28 -11.95 3.65
N SER A 240 -13.59 -11.77 3.53
CA SER A 240 -14.36 -12.19 2.35
C SER A 240 -15.30 -11.10 1.86
N LEU A 241 -15.54 -11.10 0.56
CA LEU A 241 -16.54 -10.27 -0.11
C LEU A 241 -17.90 -10.97 -0.05
N SER A 242 -18.95 -10.27 0.37
CA SER A 242 -20.34 -10.74 0.33
C SER A 242 -21.01 -10.45 -1.01
N GLU A 243 -22.12 -11.14 -1.30
CA GLU A 243 -22.88 -11.02 -2.56
C GLU A 243 -23.41 -9.60 -2.83
N ASP A 244 -23.55 -8.76 -1.80
CA ASP A 244 -23.94 -7.35 -1.88
C ASP A 244 -22.75 -6.37 -2.05
N GLY A 245 -21.53 -6.89 -2.22
CA GLY A 245 -20.33 -6.10 -2.49
C GLY A 245 -19.66 -5.49 -1.26
N HIS A 246 -19.90 -6.06 -0.07
CA HIS A 246 -19.31 -5.60 1.19
C HIS A 246 -18.24 -6.55 1.73
N TRP A 247 -17.20 -5.99 2.33
CA TRP A 247 -16.14 -6.78 2.96
C TRP A 247 -16.47 -7.04 4.43
N TYR A 248 -16.24 -8.28 4.88
CA TYR A 248 -16.42 -8.67 6.27
C TYR A 248 -15.29 -9.58 6.75
N ILE A 249 -15.07 -9.60 8.08
CA ILE A 249 -14.15 -10.54 8.72
C ILE A 249 -14.86 -11.88 8.84
N LYS A 250 -14.33 -12.90 8.16
CA LYS A 250 -14.85 -14.27 8.18
C LYS A 250 -14.26 -15.08 9.33
N ASN A 251 -12.98 -14.86 9.66
CA ASN A 251 -12.28 -15.58 10.73
C ASN A 251 -11.11 -14.75 11.30
N VAL A 252 -10.75 -14.98 12.56
CA VAL A 252 -9.56 -14.42 13.21
C VAL A 252 -8.88 -15.51 14.02
N GLN A 253 -7.61 -15.76 13.75
CA GLN A 253 -6.78 -16.74 14.44
C GLN A 253 -5.59 -16.06 15.10
N LYS A 254 -5.18 -16.59 16.26
CA LYS A 254 -4.05 -16.08 17.05
C LYS A 254 -3.25 -17.26 17.61
N GLU A 255 -1.93 -17.24 17.48
CA GLU A 255 -1.02 -18.28 17.97
C GLU A 255 0.20 -17.65 18.64
N GLN A 256 0.60 -18.13 19.81
CA GLN A 256 1.81 -17.67 20.50
C GLN A 256 3.06 -18.32 19.90
N ASP A 257 4.05 -17.51 19.55
CA ASP A 257 5.36 -17.98 19.11
C ASP A 257 6.43 -17.94 20.22
N ILE A 258 7.55 -18.62 19.98
CA ILE A 258 8.75 -18.53 20.81
C ILE A 258 9.57 -17.34 20.32
N GLY A 259 9.28 -16.13 20.82
CA GLY A 259 9.96 -14.90 20.38
C GLY A 259 9.51 -14.42 19.00
N ARG A 260 9.80 -13.15 18.66
CA ARG A 260 9.43 -12.62 17.34
C ARG A 260 10.31 -13.28 16.29
N TYR A 261 9.84 -13.35 15.04
CA TYR A 261 10.61 -13.99 13.97
C TYR A 261 12.03 -13.38 13.84
N GLN A 262 12.15 -12.06 14.03
CA GLN A 262 13.43 -11.31 14.05
C GLN A 262 14.34 -11.60 15.25
N ASP A 263 13.80 -12.10 16.35
CA ASP A 263 14.58 -12.41 17.55
C ASP A 263 15.22 -13.82 17.46
N VAL A 264 14.73 -14.68 16.55
CA VAL A 264 14.93 -16.13 16.61
C VAL A 264 15.50 -16.74 15.32
N VAL A 265 15.20 -16.17 14.15
CA VAL A 265 15.68 -16.67 12.86
C VAL A 265 16.42 -15.55 12.14
N GLN A 266 17.70 -15.81 11.79
CA GLN A 266 18.61 -14.95 11.01
C GLN A 266 18.30 -13.45 11.09
N SER A 267 19.09 -12.73 11.89
CA SER A 267 19.03 -11.27 11.88
C SER A 267 19.21 -10.73 10.45
N LEU A 268 18.69 -9.54 10.17
CA LEU A 268 18.94 -8.87 8.90
C LEU A 268 20.45 -8.75 8.60
N ALA A 269 21.29 -8.71 9.64
CA ALA A 269 22.75 -8.78 9.53
C ALA A 269 23.29 -10.16 9.07
N ASP A 270 22.75 -11.27 9.56
CA ASP A 270 23.13 -12.63 9.11
C ASP A 270 22.72 -12.87 7.65
N PHE A 271 21.57 -12.34 7.24
CA PHE A 271 21.09 -12.43 5.86
C PHE A 271 21.91 -11.53 4.93
N LYS A 272 22.28 -10.31 5.37
CA LYS A 272 23.23 -9.42 4.66
C LYS A 272 24.56 -10.13 4.44
N ALA A 273 25.12 -10.78 5.46
CA ALA A 273 26.39 -11.51 5.41
C ALA A 273 26.40 -12.74 4.47
N CYS A 274 25.22 -13.22 4.03
CA CYS A 274 25.09 -14.30 3.04
C CYS A 274 24.83 -13.81 1.61
N SER A 275 24.82 -12.49 1.39
CA SER A 275 24.45 -11.85 0.11
C SER A 275 25.52 -10.91 -0.46
N GLU A 276 26.72 -10.90 0.14
CA GLU A 276 27.98 -10.37 -0.42
C GLU A 276 28.84 -11.49 -1.03
#